data_AF-A0A1D9GBW9-F1
#
_entry.id   AF-A0A1D9GBW9-F1
#
_cell.length_a   1.000
_cell.length_b   1.000
_cell.length_c   1.000
_cell.angle_alpha   90.00
_cell.angle_beta   90.00
_cell.angle_gamma   90.00
#
_symmetry.space_group_name_H-M   'P 1'
#
loop_
_entity.id
_entity.type
_entity.pdbx_description
1 polymer ?
#
loop_
_entity_poly.entity_id
_entity_poly.type
_entity_poly.pdbx_seq_one_letter_code
_entity_poly.pdbx_strand_id
1 'polypeptide(L)'
;MPVVTAIFDGEVLRLDTTVNLEPGKRYAIAIETEVTTVTSQNAWDVLEGFAGTVEAPSDWAMEHDHYLYGTPCSSWLSSFDA
;
A
#
# COMPACT_ATOMS: atom_id res chain seq x y z
N MET A 1 1.15 7.60 33.63
CA MET A 1 2.40 8.39 33.55
C MET A 1 2.23 9.36 32.39
N PRO A 2 2.54 10.66 32.52
CA PRO A 2 2.43 11.58 31.39
C PRO A 2 3.47 11.20 30.32
N VAL A 3 3.02 11.00 29.08
CA VAL A 3 3.89 10.82 27.91
C VAL A 3 4.02 12.18 27.24
N VAL A 4 5.25 12.57 26.91
CA VAL A 4 5.55 13.85 26.25
C VAL A 4 6.23 13.54 24.93
N THR A 5 5.77 14.18 23.86
CA THR A 5 6.38 14.05 22.54
C THR A 5 7.58 14.98 22.41
N ALA A 6 8.58 14.52 21.65
CA ALA A 6 9.81 15.24 21.44
C ALA A 6 10.29 15.04 20.01
N ILE A 7 10.91 16.07 19.44
CA ILE A 7 11.55 16.04 18.14
C ILE A 7 13.06 15.98 18.34
N PHE A 8 13.72 15.12 17.57
CA PHE A 8 15.18 15.05 17.52
C PHE A 8 15.72 15.96 16.41
N ASP A 9 16.55 16.95 16.77
CA ASP A 9 17.12 17.91 15.81
C ASP A 9 18.48 17.46 15.23
N GLY A 10 18.93 16.25 15.55
CA GLY A 10 20.22 15.69 15.14
C GLY A 10 21.26 15.67 16.26
N GLU A 11 21.06 16.46 17.33
CA GLU A 11 21.95 16.49 18.49
C GLU A 11 21.18 16.36 19.80
N VAL A 12 20.02 17.02 19.92
CA VAL A 12 19.22 17.05 21.15
C VAL A 12 17.74 16.71 20.90
N LEU A 13 17.10 16.13 21.92
CA LEU A 13 15.65 15.96 21.96
C LEU A 13 15.00 17.23 22.51
N ARG A 14 14.16 17.86 21.69
CA ARG A 14 13.38 19.04 22.06
C ARG A 14 11.95 18.59 22.33
N LEU A 15 11.50 18.78 23.57
CA LEU A 15 10.10 18.52 23.92
C LEU A 15 9.20 19.51 23.18
N ASP A 16 8.07 19.03 22.67
CA ASP A 16 7.06 19.91 22.05
C ASP A 16 6.36 20.79 23.09
N THR A 17 6.36 20.34 24.35
CA THR A 17 5.72 21.01 25.47
C THR A 17 6.72 21.31 26.57
N THR A 18 6.61 22.49 27.17
CA THR A 18 7.42 22.89 28.32
C THR A 18 7.07 22.03 29.53
N VAL A 19 7.99 21.16 29.95
CA VAL A 19 7.90 20.41 31.20
C VAL A 19 8.73 21.12 32.27
N ASN A 20 8.14 21.36 33.44
CA ASN A 20 8.85 21.97 34.57
C ASN A 20 9.74 20.92 35.26
N LEU A 21 11.00 20.84 34.83
CA LEU A 21 12.01 19.97 35.42
C LEU A 21 12.85 20.75 36.45
N GLU A 22 13.08 20.13 37.61
CA GLU A 22 13.88 20.70 38.69
C GLU A 22 15.38 20.51 38.38
N PRO A 23 16.19 21.59 38.39
CA PRO A 23 17.64 21.47 38.22
C PRO A 23 18.26 20.52 39.26
N GLY A 24 19.18 19.66 38.82
CA GLY A 24 19.90 18.72 39.69
C GLY A 24 19.17 17.42 40.00
N LYS A 25 17.96 17.22 39.47
CA LYS A 25 17.20 15.97 39.63
C LYS A 25 17.42 15.02 38.45
N ARG A 26 17.51 13.73 38.75
CA ARG A 26 17.64 12.68 37.73
C ARG A 26 16.26 12.22 37.28
N TYR A 27 16.03 12.23 35.97
CA TYR A 27 14.81 11.75 35.34
C TYR A 27 15.15 10.56 34.44
N ALA A 28 14.27 9.55 34.41
CA ALA A 28 14.35 8.46 33.45
C ALA A 28 13.50 8.80 32.23
N ILE A 29 14.04 8.55 31.03
CA ILE A 29 13.36 8.83 29.76
C ILE A 29 13.24 7.49 29.03
N ALA A 30 12.03 7.17 28.56
CA ALA A 30 11.78 6.05 27.66
C ALA A 30 11.61 6.62 26.25
N ILE A 31 12.37 6.08 25.30
CA ILE A 31 12.29 6.48 23.89
C ILE A 31 11.45 5.44 23.18
N GLU A 32 10.24 5.83 22.79
CA GLU A 32 9.39 5.05 21.92
C GLU A 32 9.42 5.73 20.55
N THR A 33 10.06 5.09 19.58
CA THR A 33 9.94 5.52 18.19
C THR A 33 8.60 5.01 17.69
N GLU A 34 7.68 5.90 17.34
CA GLU A 34 6.55 5.51 16.49
C GLU A 34 7.16 5.03 15.17
N VAL A 35 7.34 3.72 15.05
CA VAL A 35 7.53 3.08 13.76
C VAL A 35 6.18 3.26 13.10
N THR A 36 5.97 4.38 12.42
CA THR A 36 4.96 4.41 11.36
C THR A 36 5.38 3.29 10.44
N THR A 37 4.71 2.14 10.55
CA THR A 37 4.70 1.15 9.48
C THR A 37 4.06 1.88 8.32
N VAL A 38 4.85 2.67 7.61
CA VAL A 38 4.58 2.97 6.23
C VAL A 38 4.61 1.59 5.62
N THR A 39 3.43 0.98 5.48
CA THR A 39 3.22 -0.09 4.53
C THR A 39 3.73 0.52 3.24
N SER A 40 5.00 0.27 2.91
CA SER A 40 5.58 0.84 1.72
C SER A 40 4.82 0.15 0.60
N GLN A 41 3.83 0.84 0.05
CA GLN A 41 3.16 0.35 -1.14
C GLN A 41 4.26 0.16 -2.17
N ASN A 42 4.51 -1.10 -2.49
CA ASN A 42 5.51 -1.41 -3.49
C ASN A 42 4.98 -0.95 -4.86
N ALA A 43 5.84 -0.92 -5.87
CA ALA A 43 5.43 -0.46 -7.20
C ALA A 43 4.23 -1.25 -7.76
N TRP A 44 4.07 -2.52 -7.39
CA TRP A 44 2.93 -3.36 -7.79
C TRP A 44 1.63 -2.94 -7.11
N ASP A 45 1.65 -2.61 -5.81
CA ASP A 45 0.46 -2.16 -5.09
C ASP A 45 -0.10 -0.85 -5.68
N VAL A 46 0.81 0.03 -6.12
CA VAL A 46 0.43 1.28 -6.80
C VAL A 46 -0.17 0.99 -8.18
N LEU A 47 0.47 0.12 -8.97
CA LEU A 47 -0.02 -0.26 -10.29
C LEU A 47 -1.37 -0.97 -10.23
N GLU A 48 -1.59 -1.85 -9.25
CA GLU A 48 -2.87 -2.53 -9.03
C GLU A 48 -3.99 -1.53 -8.73
N GLY A 49 -3.72 -0.49 -7.93
CA GLY A 49 -4.69 0.58 -7.68
C GLY A 49 -5.08 1.40 -8.91
N PHE A 50 -4.22 1.46 -9.93
CA PHE A 50 -4.49 2.14 -11.20
C PHE A 50 -5.01 1.19 -12.30
N ALA A 51 -4.70 -0.10 -12.19
CA ALA A 51 -5.20 -1.12 -13.09
C ALA A 51 -6.65 -1.42 -12.74
N GLY A 52 -7.58 -0.81 -13.47
CA GLY A 52 -8.99 -1.19 -13.38
C GLY A 52 -9.18 -2.67 -13.70
N THR A 53 -10.11 -3.34 -13.03
CA THR A 53 -10.52 -4.69 -13.40
C THR A 53 -11.52 -4.63 -14.55
N VAL A 54 -11.42 -5.58 -15.47
CA VAL A 54 -12.42 -5.82 -16.50
C VAL A 54 -13.00 -7.20 -16.31
N GLU A 55 -14.33 -7.28 -16.27
CA GLU A 55 -15.02 -8.58 -16.23
C GLU A 55 -14.78 -9.31 -17.54
N ALA A 56 -14.06 -10.42 -17.44
CA ALA A 56 -13.66 -11.25 -18.54
C ALA A 56 -14.72 -12.32 -18.84
N PRO A 57 -15.06 -12.57 -20.12
CA PRO A 57 -15.75 -13.79 -20.52
C PRO A 57 -14.97 -15.04 -20.10
N SER A 58 -15.67 -16.12 -19.74
CA SER A 58 -15.03 -17.37 -19.27
C SER A 58 -14.20 -18.07 -20.36
N ASP A 59 -14.43 -17.73 -21.63
CA ASP A 59 -13.74 -18.27 -22.80
C ASP A 59 -12.60 -17.36 -23.30
N TRP A 60 -12.27 -16.27 -22.61
CA TRP A 60 -11.32 -15.26 -23.12
C TRP A 60 -9.94 -15.84 -23.48
N ALA A 61 -9.43 -16.76 -22.65
CA ALA A 61 -8.17 -17.44 -22.92
C ALA A 61 -8.24 -18.39 -24.13
N MET A 62 -9.41 -18.94 -24.41
CA MET A 62 -9.64 -19.92 -25.47
C MET A 62 -9.94 -19.24 -26.81
N GLU A 63 -10.66 -18.12 -26.77
CA GLU A 63 -11.10 -17.33 -27.92
C GLU A 63 -10.23 -16.07 -28.11
N HIS A 64 -8.96 -16.15 -27.73
CA HIS A 64 -8.02 -15.01 -27.76
C HIS A 64 -8.00 -14.29 -29.12
N ASP A 65 -7.96 -15.04 -30.22
CA ASP A 65 -7.93 -14.46 -31.57
C ASP A 65 -9.25 -13.78 -31.95
N HIS A 66 -10.39 -14.27 -31.44
CA HIS A 66 -11.69 -13.62 -31.63
C HIS A 66 -11.70 -12.25 -30.94
N TYR A 67 -11.25 -12.18 -29.69
CA TYR A 67 -11.27 -10.94 -28.92
C TYR A 67 -10.21 -9.92 -29.37
N LEU A 68 -9.05 -10.36 -29.86
CA LEU A 68 -8.00 -9.46 -30.34
C LEU A 68 -8.14 -9.05 -31.81
N TYR A 69 -8.55 -9.99 -32.66
CA TYR A 69 -8.49 -9.83 -34.12
C TYR A 69 -9.84 -9.97 -34.81
N GLY A 70 -10.90 -10.32 -34.09
CA GLY A 70 -12.24 -10.47 -34.65
C GLY A 70 -12.40 -11.73 -35.52
N THR A 71 -11.57 -12.76 -35.33
CA THR A 71 -11.76 -14.05 -36.01
C THR A 71 -13.08 -14.69 -35.56
N PRO A 72 -13.71 -15.59 -36.35
CA PRO A 72 -14.89 -16.30 -35.91
C PRO A 72 -14.62 -17.10 -34.63
N CYS A 73 -15.56 -17.06 -33.68
CA CYS A 73 -15.47 -17.80 -32.42
C CYS A 73 -15.54 -19.31 -32.69
N SER A 74 -14.62 -20.07 -32.09
CA SER A 74 -14.50 -21.51 -32.36
C SER A 74 -15.75 -22.29 -31.94
N SER A 75 -16.39 -21.88 -30.85
CA SER A 75 -17.65 -22.46 -30.38
C SER A 75 -18.83 -22.24 -31.34
N TRP A 76 -18.81 -21.13 -32.11
CA TRP A 76 -19.84 -20.83 -33.10
C TRP A 76 -19.60 -21.60 -34.40
N LEU A 77 -18.35 -21.79 -34.81
CA LEU A 77 -17.98 -22.59 -35.98
C LEU A 77 -18.45 -24.04 -35.84
N SER A 78 -18.28 -24.66 -34.66
CA SER A 78 -18.77 -26.02 -34.41
C SER A 78 -20.29 -26.19 -34.47
N SER A 79 -21.06 -25.09 -34.44
CA SER A 79 -22.52 -25.11 -34.51
C SER A 79 -23.07 -25.05 -35.94
N PHE A 80 -22.23 -24.76 -36.94
CA PHE A 80 -22.64 -24.71 -38.36
C PHE A 80 -22.27 -25.97 -39.15
N ASP A 81 -21.43 -26.85 -38.59
CA ASP A 81 -20.97 -28.11 -39.22
C ASP A 81 -21.75 -29.36 -38.73
N ALA A 82 -22.89 -29.19 -38.05
CA ALA A 82 -23.74 -30.27 -37.49
C ALA A 82 -25.07 -30.46 -38.24
#